data_AF-A0AAJ0AV84-F1
#
_entry.id   AF-A0AAJ0AV84-F1
#
_cell.length_a   1.000
_cell.length_b   1.000
_cell.length_c   1.000
_cell.angle_alpha   90.00
_cell.angle_beta   90.00
_cell.angle_gamma   90.00
#
_symmetry.space_group_name_H-M   'P 1'
#
loop_
_entity.id
_entity.type
_entity.pdbx_description
1 polymer ?
#
loop_
_entity_poly.entity_id
_entity_poly.type
_entity_poly.pdbx_seq_one_letter_code
_entity_poly.pdbx_strand_id
1 'polypeptide(L)'
;LSIYGVATVIYNLFFHPLRRYPGPKLWAATPLPAAINILRGTPHLTILELHKRYGDVVRVGPNELALAHADAWKDVCGHLKRGQDENGKDPKYGNEEMDKSLISASR
;
A
#
# COMPACT_ATOMS: atom_id res chain seq x y z
N LEU A 1 14.68 13.86 -16.08
CA LEU A 1 13.42 13.58 -15.35
C LEU A 1 12.46 12.66 -16.13
N SER A 2 12.10 12.98 -17.38
CA SER A 2 11.09 12.20 -18.13
C SER A 2 11.49 10.75 -18.41
N ILE A 3 12.75 10.48 -18.76
CA ILE A 3 13.24 9.11 -19.02
C ILE A 3 13.19 8.25 -17.76
N TYR A 4 13.56 8.82 -16.61
CA TYR A 4 13.52 8.13 -15.32
C TYR A 4 12.09 7.75 -14.92
N GLY A 5 11.14 8.67 -15.07
CA GLY A 5 9.72 8.39 -14.79
C GLY A 5 9.17 7.26 -15.66
N VAL A 6 9.45 7.28 -16.96
CA VAL A 6 9.00 6.25 -17.90
C VAL A 6 9.66 4.89 -17.59
N ALA A 7 10.96 4.86 -17.30
CA ALA A 7 11.67 3.64 -16.92
C ALA A 7 11.08 3.01 -15.64
N THR A 8 10.77 3.82 -14.63
CA THR A 8 10.15 3.36 -13.37
C THR A 8 8.73 2.82 -13.61
N VAL A 9 7.94 3.45 -14.47
CA VAL A 9 6.60 2.96 -14.85
C VAL A 9 6.68 1.58 -15.51
N ILE A 10 7.60 1.41 -16.46
CA ILE A 10 7.81 0.15 -17.17
C ILE A 10 8.28 -0.93 -16.19
N TYR A 11 9.23 -0.61 -15.30
CA TYR A 11 9.70 -1.51 -14.26
C TYR A 11 8.55 -1.96 -13.34
N ASN A 12 7.75 -1.01 -12.86
CA ASN A 12 6.62 -1.26 -11.94
C ASN A 12 5.52 -2.12 -12.55
N LEU A 13 5.36 -2.06 -13.88
CA LEU A 13 4.34 -2.83 -14.60
C LEU A 13 4.82 -4.24 -14.96
N PHE A 14 6.07 -4.39 -15.41
CA PHE A 14 6.56 -5.65 -15.98
C PHE A 14 7.45 -6.47 -15.04
N PHE A 15 8.34 -5.82 -14.29
CA PHE A 15 9.37 -6.49 -13.50
C PHE A 15 9.06 -6.53 -11.99
N HIS A 16 8.03 -5.80 -11.55
CA HIS A 16 7.69 -5.72 -10.14
C HIS A 16 7.11 -7.04 -9.60
N PRO A 17 7.54 -7.52 -8.41
CA PRO A 17 7.04 -8.75 -7.80
C PRO A 17 5.52 -8.73 -7.55
N LEU A 18 4.96 -7.53 -7.32
CA LEU A 18 3.52 -7.30 -7.12
C LEU A 18 2.69 -7.32 -8.43
N ARG A 19 3.30 -7.60 -9.60
CA ARG A 19 2.57 -7.68 -10.89
C ARG A 19 1.53 -8.80 -10.94
N ARG A 20 1.66 -9.80 -10.07
CA ARG A 20 0.75 -10.95 -9.98
C ARG A 20 -0.64 -10.58 -9.46
N TYR A 21 -0.75 -9.44 -8.78
CA TYR A 21 -2.00 -9.01 -8.16
C TYR A 21 -2.84 -8.18 -9.13
N PRO A 22 -4.16 -8.44 -9.21
CA PRO A 22 -5.03 -7.73 -10.12
C PRO A 22 -5.21 -6.28 -9.69
N GLY A 23 -5.38 -5.36 -10.65
CA GLY A 23 -5.63 -3.96 -10.36
C GLY A 23 -5.50 -3.05 -11.58
N PRO A 24 -5.90 -1.77 -11.45
CA PRO A 24 -5.79 -0.81 -12.53
C PRO A 24 -4.33 -0.57 -12.92
N LYS A 25 -3.99 -0.77 -14.20
CA LYS A 25 -2.62 -0.55 -14.69
C LYS A 25 -2.09 0.86 -14.41
N LEU A 26 -2.98 1.87 -14.40
CA LEU A 26 -2.63 3.26 -14.09
C LEU A 26 -2.14 3.43 -12.64
N TRP A 27 -2.73 2.70 -11.71
CA TRP A 27 -2.38 2.72 -10.28
C TRP A 27 -1.12 1.89 -10.01
N ALA A 28 -0.93 0.80 -10.78
CA ALA A 28 0.31 0.02 -10.75
C ALA A 28 1.49 0.80 -11.34
N ALA A 29 1.25 1.64 -12.35
CA ALA A 29 2.26 2.45 -13.00
C ALA A 29 2.69 3.66 -12.16
N THR A 30 1.72 4.40 -11.61
CA THR A 30 1.96 5.68 -10.94
C THR A 30 1.04 5.85 -9.73
N PRO A 31 1.48 6.55 -8.65
CA PRO A 31 0.63 6.88 -7.51
C PRO A 31 -0.33 8.05 -7.80
N LEU A 32 -0.24 8.70 -8.96
CA LEU A 32 -1.04 9.88 -9.32
C LEU A 32 -2.56 9.64 -9.26
N PRO A 33 -3.12 8.52 -9.79
CA PRO A 33 -4.55 8.28 -9.73
C PRO A 33 -5.06 8.15 -8.29
N ALA A 34 -4.28 7.50 -7.42
CA ALA A 34 -4.60 7.38 -6.00
C ALA A 34 -4.59 8.77 -5.33
N ALA A 35 -3.56 9.58 -5.60
CA ALA A 35 -3.49 10.96 -5.09
C ALA A 35 -4.68 11.82 -5.54
N ILE A 36 -5.11 11.70 -6.80
CA ILE A 36 -6.29 12.40 -7.31
C ILE A 36 -7.55 11.97 -6.57
N ASN A 37 -7.73 10.68 -6.28
CA ASN A 37 -8.91 10.20 -5.54
C ASN A 37 -8.92 10.64 -4.08
N ILE A 38 -7.74 10.75 -3.47
CA ILE A 38 -7.58 11.35 -2.14
C ILE A 38 -7.98 12.83 -2.18
N LEU A 39 -7.49 13.59 -3.16
CA LEU A 39 -7.84 15.01 -3.34
C LEU A 39 -9.33 15.22 -3.62
N ARG A 40 -9.98 14.25 -4.28
CA ARG A 40 -11.43 14.22 -4.50
C ARG A 40 -12.24 13.84 -3.26
N GLY A 41 -11.59 13.43 -2.16
CA GLY A 41 -12.26 13.04 -0.92
C GLY A 41 -13.02 11.71 -0.99
N THR A 42 -12.86 10.93 -2.06
CA THR A 42 -13.60 9.66 -2.28
C THR A 42 -12.69 8.42 -2.44
N PRO A 43 -11.55 8.30 -1.72
CA PRO A 43 -10.66 7.16 -1.89
C PRO A 43 -11.31 5.85 -1.46
N HIS A 44 -12.11 5.86 -0.38
CA HIS A 44 -12.79 4.68 0.16
C HIS A 44 -13.82 4.11 -0.82
N LEU A 45 -14.61 4.96 -1.49
CA LEU A 45 -15.56 4.52 -2.52
C LEU A 45 -14.83 3.89 -3.71
N THR A 46 -13.73 4.53 -4.12
CA THR A 46 -12.94 4.03 -5.24
C THR A 46 -12.33 2.66 -4.92
N ILE A 47 -11.76 2.49 -3.73
CA ILE A 47 -11.21 1.21 -3.27
C ILE A 47 -12.31 0.14 -3.18
N LEU A 48 -13.51 0.50 -2.70
CA LEU A 48 -14.65 -0.40 -2.66
C LEU A 48 -15.06 -0.87 -4.07
N GLU A 49 -15.14 0.04 -5.04
CA GLU A 49 -15.41 -0.31 -6.45
C GLU A 49 -14.33 -1.20 -7.04
N LEU A 50 -13.07 -0.93 -6.71
CA LEU A 50 -11.95 -1.75 -7.15
C LEU A 50 -12.04 -3.17 -6.58
N HIS A 51 -12.35 -3.33 -5.30
CA HIS A 51 -12.57 -4.65 -4.70
C HIS A 51 -13.76 -5.39 -5.33
N LYS A 52 -14.87 -4.67 -5.61
CA LYS A 52 -16.01 -5.26 -6.34
C LYS A 52 -15.64 -5.77 -7.73
N ARG A 53 -14.65 -5.14 -8.39
CA ARG A 53 -14.25 -5.46 -9.77
C ARG A 53 -13.13 -6.51 -9.87
N TYR A 54 -12.14 -6.44 -8.99
CA TYR A 54 -10.92 -7.25 -9.05
C TYR A 54 -10.83 -8.31 -7.95
N GLY A 55 -11.73 -8.28 -6.96
CA GLY A 55 -11.80 -9.22 -5.84
C GLY A 55 -11.12 -8.70 -4.57
N ASP A 56 -10.81 -9.62 -3.67
CA ASP A 56 -10.38 -9.30 -2.30
C ASP A 56 -8.97 -8.71 -2.21
N VAL A 57 -8.15 -8.85 -3.24
CA VAL A 57 -6.77 -8.35 -3.28
C VAL A 57 -6.57 -7.47 -4.50
N VAL A 58 -6.34 -6.17 -4.29
CA VAL A 58 -6.19 -5.21 -5.39
C VAL A 58 -4.92 -4.39 -5.24
N ARG A 59 -4.19 -4.20 -6.35
CA ARG A 59 -3.07 -3.28 -6.40
C ARG A 59 -3.53 -1.83 -6.50
N VAL A 60 -3.30 -1.06 -5.43
CA VAL A 60 -3.69 0.36 -5.30
C VAL A 60 -2.50 1.33 -5.38
N GLY A 61 -1.29 0.81 -5.57
CA GLY A 61 -0.13 1.63 -5.87
C GLY A 61 1.00 0.81 -6.47
N PRO A 62 2.13 1.45 -6.83
CA PRO A 62 3.30 0.73 -7.29
C PRO A 62 3.80 -0.26 -6.23
N ASN A 63 3.79 0.14 -4.96
CA ASN A 63 4.25 -0.67 -3.82
C ASN A 63 3.15 -0.96 -2.79
N GLU A 64 1.88 -0.73 -3.13
CA GLU A 64 0.76 -0.79 -2.18
C GLU A 64 -0.34 -1.73 -2.69
N LEU A 65 -0.87 -2.55 -1.78
CA LEU A 65 -1.98 -3.48 -2.02
C LEU A 65 -3.09 -3.20 -1.01
N ALA A 66 -4.33 -3.19 -1.49
CA ALA A 66 -5.52 -3.18 -0.66
C ALA A 66 -6.02 -4.63 -0.51
N LEU A 67 -6.28 -5.03 0.73
CA LEU A 67 -6.77 -6.35 1.09
C LEU A 67 -8.14 -6.20 1.77
N ALA A 68 -9.14 -6.94 1.30
CA ALA A 68 -10.49 -6.98 1.84
C ALA A 68 -10.89 -8.37 2.37
N HIS A 69 -9.95 -9.32 2.42
CA HIS A 69 -10.20 -10.69 2.88
C HIS A 69 -10.26 -10.78 4.42
N ALA A 70 -11.16 -11.61 4.96
CA ALA A 70 -11.33 -11.77 6.41
C ALA A 70 -10.06 -12.27 7.12
N ASP A 71 -9.30 -13.16 6.47
CA ASP A 71 -8.04 -13.68 7.02
C ASP A 71 -6.86 -12.71 6.85
N ALA A 72 -6.95 -11.73 5.94
CA ALA A 72 -5.88 -10.75 5.76
C ALA A 72 -5.64 -9.92 7.03
N TRP A 73 -6.71 -9.68 7.81
CA TRP A 73 -6.56 -9.01 9.10
C TRP A 73 -5.72 -9.84 10.09
N LYS A 74 -5.85 -11.17 10.09
CA LYS A 74 -5.03 -12.04 10.94
C LYS A 74 -3.60 -12.12 10.44
N ASP A 75 -3.38 -12.09 9.14
CA ASP A 75 -2.02 -12.16 8.59
C ASP A 75 -1.25 -10.85 8.78
N VAL A 76 -1.93 -9.71 8.70
CA VAL A 76 -1.31 -8.38 8.83
C VAL A 76 -1.30 -7.87 10.27
N CYS A 77 -2.42 -8.04 10.98
CA CYS A 77 -2.66 -7.49 12.32
C CYS A 77 -2.88 -8.58 13.38
N GLY A 78 -2.74 -9.86 13.04
CA GLY A 78 -2.88 -10.94 14.00
C GLY A 78 -1.74 -10.99 14.99
N HIS A 79 -1.91 -11.87 15.98
CA HIS A 79 -0.94 -12.02 17.07
C HIS A 79 0.41 -12.43 16.52
N LEU A 80 1.46 -11.71 16.92
CA LEU A 80 2.85 -12.01 16.54
C LEU A 80 3.19 -13.43 16.98
N LYS A 81 3.76 -14.21 16.07
CA LYS A 81 4.30 -15.53 16.43
C LYS A 81 5.54 -15.30 17.29
N ARG A 82 5.77 -16.18 18.27
CA ARG A 82 6.90 -16.07 19.21
C ARG A 82 8.23 -15.96 18.43
N GLY A 83 8.92 -14.82 18.58
CA GLY A 83 10.19 -14.54 17.89
C GLY A 83 10.07 -13.70 16.61
N GLN A 84 8.89 -13.20 16.28
CA GLN A 84 8.68 -12.25 15.19
C GLN A 84 8.74 -10.82 15.76
N ASP A 85 9.52 -9.95 15.12
CA ASP A 85 9.62 -8.54 15.51
C ASP A 85 8.25 -7.86 15.44
N GLU A 86 8.03 -6.87 16.30
CA GLU A 86 6.81 -6.08 16.29
C GLU A 86 6.61 -5.40 14.93
N ASN A 87 5.36 -5.20 14.52
CA ASN A 87 5.04 -4.41 13.35
C ASN A 87 5.52 -2.97 13.58
N GLY A 88 6.76 -2.70 13.15
CA GLY A 88 7.38 -1.39 13.27
C GLY A 88 6.57 -0.34 12.52
N LYS A 89 6.63 0.91 13.01
CA LYS A 89 6.07 2.04 12.27
C LYS A 89 6.77 2.13 10.92
N ASP A 90 6.00 2.42 9.88
CA ASP A 90 6.57 2.65 8.55
C ASP A 90 7.57 3.82 8.64
N PRO A 91 8.84 3.62 8.24
CA PRO A 91 9.88 4.64 8.33
C PRO A 91 9.59 5.89 7.50
N LYS A 92 8.64 5.83 6.56
CA LYS A 92 8.15 7.00 5.82
C LYS A 92 7.37 7.98 6.70
N TYR A 93 6.70 7.49 7.73
CA TYR A 93 5.86 8.28 8.64
C TYR A 93 6.45 8.38 10.06
N GLY A 94 7.44 7.55 10.40
CA GLY A 94 8.19 7.62 11.64
C GLY A 94 9.54 8.30 11.44
N ASN A 95 9.79 9.41 12.14
CA ASN A 95 11.11 9.97 12.37
C ASN A 95 11.63 9.57 13.76
N GLU A 96 12.95 9.47 13.96
CA GLU A 96 13.58 9.11 15.25
C GLU A 96 13.08 9.99 16.41
N GLU A 97 12.70 11.23 16.12
CA GLU A 97 12.13 12.17 17.08
C GLU A 97 10.70 11.82 17.49
N MET A 98 9.85 11.37 16.55
CA MET A 98 8.53 10.84 16.89
C MET A 98 8.62 9.57 17.70
N ASP A 99 9.61 8.71 17.46
CA ASP A 99 9.77 7.46 18.21
C ASP A 99 10.22 7.68 19.66
N LYS A 100 10.92 8.79 19.92
CA LYS A 100 11.31 9.24 21.27
C LYS A 100 10.22 10.05 21.99
N SER A 101 9.10 10.34 21.33
CA SER A 101 8.01 11.12 21.94
C SER A 101 7.17 10.28 22.90
N LEU A 102 6.80 10.87 24.05
CA LEU A 102 6.03 10.20 25.11
C LEU A 102 4.68 9.61 24.63
N ILE A 103 4.13 10.14 23.54
CA ILE A 103 2.84 9.72 22.97
C ILE A 103 2.99 8.50 22.05
N SER A 104 4.20 8.27 21.54
CA SER A 104 4.49 7.35 20.45
C SER A 104 5.39 6.19 20.88
N ALA A 105 6.05 6.27 22.03
CA ALA A 105 6.88 5.19 22.56
C ALA A 105 6.07 3.88 22.63
N SER A 106 6.61 2.81 22.02
CA SER A 106 6.08 1.47 22.26
C SER A 106 6.23 1.15 23.74
N ARG A 107 5.20 0.54 24.30
CA ARG A 107 5.09 0.28 25.73
C ARG A 107 5.88 -0.96 26.13
#